data_AF-A0A946U849-F1
#
_entry.id   AF-A0A946U849-F1
#
_cell.length_a   1.000
_cell.length_b   1.000
_cell.length_c   1.000
_cell.angle_alpha   90.00
_cell.angle_beta   90.00
_cell.angle_gamma   90.00
#
_symmetry.space_group_name_H-M   'P 1'
#
loop_
_entity.id
_entity.type
_entity.pdbx_description
1 polymer ?
#
loop_
_entity_poly.entity_id
_entity_poly.type
_entity_poly.pdbx_seq_one_letter_code
_entity_poly.pdbx_strand_id
1 'polypeptide(L)'
;YTAVPRSLVGAPEVGDTEAKAYYDRNPDQFRMPEKVIVHYVQYPVADYTNRVTVTDEMIATFYESNKQRYLKPAAEGAPEDAAPEYLPLDEVKGSIAELYATELARQEAFNAADKLVARLSDEGTVFKDVAVEAGLKIVSNTPAFGATDRVRGVDPSAPFARAAFNLEQDENHYYSDPVVGRDFVYVISLEKKLPSFLPAFDIVRDEAIESARMAASETAYVEKAAEIHAAIEAVLKSGKSFADAVSKYNLDISTTEPFDISTPLEDEFGREIMGATVQYDAGQLVDLISTPNEFLLAYVASREKADEAAALPALRESLAESIRNEKSSRLVAAWQESLLIEADFEDLTAEAEDNES
;
A
#
# COMPACT_ATOMS: atom_id res chain seq x y z
N TYR A 1 31.11 1.47 12.19
CA TYR A 1 30.12 2.42 11.66
C TYR A 1 29.56 3.23 12.83
N THR A 2 28.83 4.30 12.52
CA THR A 2 28.07 5.07 13.51
C THR A 2 26.82 5.63 12.85
N ALA A 3 25.73 5.74 13.61
CA ALA A 3 24.51 6.39 13.17
C ALA A 3 24.58 7.90 13.42
N VAL A 4 24.00 8.69 12.52
CA VAL A 4 23.83 10.14 12.70
C VAL A 4 22.45 10.36 13.32
N PRO A 5 22.30 10.59 14.62
CA PRO A 5 20.99 10.76 15.22
C PRO A 5 20.35 12.07 14.77
N ARG A 6 19.04 12.03 14.49
CA ARG A 6 18.25 13.22 14.08
C ARG A 6 18.32 14.35 15.11
N SER A 7 18.60 14.06 16.38
CA SER A 7 18.77 15.06 17.44
C SER A 7 19.96 16.00 17.27
N LEU A 8 20.89 15.71 16.35
CA LEU A 8 21.98 16.64 15.99
C LEU A 8 21.49 17.82 15.15
N VAL A 9 20.26 17.75 14.64
CA VAL A 9 19.61 18.81 13.88
C VAL A 9 18.63 19.50 14.82
N GLY A 10 18.80 20.81 15.00
CA GLY A 10 17.82 21.61 15.71
C GLY A 10 16.52 21.68 14.89
N ALA A 11 15.37 21.73 15.57
CA ALA A 11 14.11 21.96 14.88
C ALA A 11 14.16 23.32 14.15
N PRO A 12 14.02 23.36 12.82
CA PRO A 12 14.05 24.61 12.08
C PRO A 12 12.83 25.46 12.44
N GLU A 13 13.06 26.75 12.67
CA GLU A 13 11.98 27.72 12.77
C GLU A 13 11.47 28.05 11.36
N VAL A 14 10.18 27.82 11.13
CA VAL A 14 9.50 28.07 9.86
C VAL A 14 8.43 29.12 10.11
N GLY A 15 8.52 30.24 9.41
CA GLY A 15 7.54 31.30 9.44
C GLY A 15 6.58 31.24 8.25
N ASP A 16 5.67 32.21 8.19
CA ASP A 16 4.63 32.29 7.16
C ASP A 16 5.20 32.39 5.75
N THR A 17 6.38 33.02 5.59
CA THR A 17 7.03 33.16 4.29
C THR A 17 7.48 31.81 3.76
N GLU A 18 8.18 31.01 4.57
CA GLU A 18 8.63 29.67 4.18
C GLU A 18 7.44 28.72 4.01
N ALA A 19 6.47 28.78 4.92
CA ALA A 19 5.25 27.98 4.85
C ALA A 19 4.43 28.29 3.59
N LYS A 20 4.30 29.57 3.23
CA LYS A 20 3.62 29.97 1.99
C LYS A 20 4.38 29.49 0.76
N ALA A 21 5.70 29.61 0.74
CA ALA A 21 6.51 29.09 -0.35
C ALA A 21 6.38 27.57 -0.49
N TYR A 22 6.27 26.85 0.63
CA TYR A 22 6.02 25.42 0.63
C TYR A 22 4.62 25.09 0.08
N TYR A 23 3.58 25.79 0.53
CA TYR A 23 2.21 25.67 0.03
C TYR A 23 2.13 25.93 -1.48
N ASP A 24 2.78 26.98 -1.98
CA ASP A 24 2.76 27.33 -3.41
C ASP A 24 3.48 26.28 -4.29
N ARG A 25 4.50 25.59 -3.76
CA ARG A 25 5.24 24.53 -4.46
C ARG A 25 4.58 23.15 -4.36
N ASN A 26 3.76 22.92 -3.34
CA ASN A 26 3.13 21.63 -3.05
C ASN A 26 1.60 21.74 -2.99
N PRO A 27 0.92 22.32 -4.01
CA PRO A 27 -0.52 22.58 -3.94
C PRO A 27 -1.35 21.31 -3.71
N ASP A 28 -0.92 20.17 -4.23
CA ASP A 28 -1.68 18.92 -4.11
C ASP A 28 -1.69 18.35 -2.69
N GLN A 29 -0.71 18.67 -1.85
CA GLN A 29 -0.73 18.28 -0.43
C GLN A 29 -1.81 19.00 0.37
N PHE A 30 -2.15 20.23 -0.03
CA PHE A 30 -3.15 21.08 0.65
C PHE A 30 -4.51 21.08 -0.04
N ARG A 31 -4.63 20.38 -1.17
CA ARG A 31 -5.85 20.29 -1.95
C ARG A 31 -6.89 19.50 -1.16
N MET A 32 -8.05 20.11 -0.94
CA MET A 32 -9.19 19.37 -0.42
C MET A 32 -9.70 18.44 -1.53
N PRO A 33 -9.78 17.13 -1.28
CA PRO A 33 -10.28 16.20 -2.27
C PRO A 33 -11.76 16.48 -2.55
N GLU A 34 -12.22 16.05 -3.72
CA GLU A 34 -13.65 16.08 -4.04
C GLU A 34 -14.43 15.26 -3.02
N LYS A 35 -15.64 15.73 -2.69
CA LYS A 35 -16.57 15.06 -1.77
C LYS A 35 -17.95 15.00 -2.36
N VAL A 36 -18.73 14.01 -1.96
CA VAL A 36 -20.13 13.85 -2.35
C VAL A 36 -21.05 13.94 -1.15
N ILE A 37 -22.25 14.46 -1.39
CA ILE A 37 -23.39 14.37 -0.48
C ILE A 37 -24.43 13.51 -1.18
N VAL A 38 -24.95 12.51 -0.47
CA VAL A 38 -25.89 11.53 -1.02
C VAL A 38 -27.05 11.27 -0.07
N HIS A 39 -28.17 10.90 -0.67
CA HIS A 39 -29.24 10.21 0.01
C HIS A 39 -29.20 8.72 -0.35
N TYR A 40 -29.70 7.85 0.52
CA TYR A 40 -29.77 6.44 0.19
C TYR A 40 -30.95 5.74 0.87
N VAL A 41 -31.31 4.58 0.35
CA VAL A 41 -32.16 3.60 1.01
C VAL A 41 -31.34 2.35 1.29
N GLN A 42 -31.75 1.59 2.29
CA GLN A 42 -31.08 0.35 2.68
C GLN A 42 -32.10 -0.79 2.83
N TYR A 43 -31.70 -1.97 2.40
CA TYR A 43 -32.44 -3.22 2.46
C TYR A 43 -31.71 -4.13 3.46
N PRO A 44 -32.18 -4.23 4.71
CA PRO A 44 -31.53 -5.08 5.71
C PRO A 44 -31.63 -6.54 5.28
N VAL A 45 -30.50 -7.25 5.18
CA VAL A 45 -30.48 -8.67 4.78
C VAL A 45 -31.30 -9.52 5.74
N ALA A 46 -31.29 -9.17 7.03
CA ALA A 46 -32.06 -9.84 8.07
C ALA A 46 -33.57 -9.92 7.76
N ASP A 47 -34.14 -8.91 7.09
CA ASP A 47 -35.58 -8.85 6.77
C ASP A 47 -36.01 -9.90 5.72
N TYR A 48 -35.04 -10.50 5.02
CA TYR A 48 -35.28 -11.49 3.96
C TYR A 48 -35.01 -12.93 4.38
N THR A 49 -34.40 -13.14 5.55
CA THR A 49 -34.05 -14.48 6.07
C THR A 49 -35.26 -15.41 6.23
N ASN A 50 -36.43 -14.86 6.58
CA ASN A 50 -37.67 -15.63 6.70
C ASN A 50 -38.35 -15.94 5.36
N ARG A 51 -37.83 -15.41 4.24
CA ARG A 51 -38.38 -15.60 2.89
C ARG A 51 -37.63 -16.65 2.08
N VAL A 52 -36.55 -17.19 2.62
CA VAL A 52 -35.67 -18.13 1.94
C VAL A 52 -35.80 -19.51 2.57
N THR A 53 -35.69 -20.55 1.75
CA THR A 53 -35.70 -21.95 2.20
C THR A 53 -34.38 -22.58 1.82
N VAL A 54 -33.64 -23.07 2.82
CA VAL A 54 -32.40 -23.83 2.60
C VAL A 54 -32.77 -25.32 2.59
N THR A 55 -32.43 -26.02 1.50
CA THR A 55 -32.68 -27.45 1.39
C THR A 55 -31.46 -28.26 1.82
N ASP A 56 -31.69 -29.50 2.23
CA ASP A 56 -30.61 -30.44 2.58
C ASP A 56 -29.66 -30.69 1.39
N GLU A 57 -30.18 -30.63 0.15
CA GLU A 57 -29.39 -30.73 -1.07
C GLU A 57 -28.40 -29.57 -1.20
N MET A 58 -28.85 -28.32 -0.98
CA MET A 58 -27.97 -27.14 -1.01
C MET A 58 -26.83 -27.26 0.03
N ILE A 59 -27.16 -27.73 1.23
CA ILE A 59 -26.20 -27.92 2.32
C ILE A 59 -25.17 -29.00 1.94
N ALA A 60 -25.63 -30.13 1.39
CA ALA A 60 -24.76 -31.20 0.94
C ALA A 60 -23.82 -30.75 -0.18
N THR A 61 -24.34 -30.02 -1.19
CA THR A 61 -23.52 -29.46 -2.27
C THR A 61 -22.48 -28.48 -1.73
N PHE A 62 -22.88 -27.56 -0.84
CA PHE A 62 -21.95 -26.59 -0.27
C PHE A 62 -20.82 -27.26 0.51
N TYR A 63 -21.15 -28.26 1.33
CA TYR A 63 -20.17 -29.02 2.10
C TYR A 63 -19.16 -29.74 1.19
N GLU A 64 -19.62 -30.43 0.15
CA GLU A 64 -18.72 -31.13 -0.77
C GLU A 64 -17.85 -30.16 -1.59
N SER A 65 -18.40 -29.03 -2.06
CA SER A 65 -17.61 -28.00 -2.78
C SER A 65 -16.62 -27.24 -1.90
N ASN A 66 -16.85 -27.18 -0.58
CA ASN A 66 -16.02 -26.43 0.36
C ASN A 66 -15.35 -27.34 1.40
N LYS A 67 -15.21 -28.64 1.13
CA LYS A 67 -14.77 -29.66 2.08
C LYS A 67 -13.44 -29.33 2.76
N GLN A 68 -12.52 -28.69 2.03
CA GLN A 68 -11.23 -28.22 2.55
C GLN A 68 -11.36 -27.26 3.75
N ARG A 69 -12.44 -26.47 3.83
CA ARG A 69 -12.70 -25.55 4.96
C ARG A 69 -13.08 -26.27 6.25
N TYR A 70 -13.44 -27.54 6.17
CA TYR A 70 -13.87 -28.37 7.29
C TYR A 70 -12.83 -29.42 7.67
N LEU A 71 -11.56 -29.22 7.26
CA LEU A 71 -10.45 -30.08 7.65
C LEU A 71 -10.25 -30.04 9.16
N LYS A 72 -10.15 -31.21 9.79
CA LYS A 72 -9.81 -31.33 11.20
C LYS A 72 -8.32 -31.02 11.42
N PRO A 73 -7.96 -30.32 12.50
CA PRO A 73 -6.56 -30.23 12.91
C PRO A 73 -5.95 -31.64 13.06
N ALA A 74 -4.72 -31.81 12.58
CA ALA A 74 -4.00 -33.07 12.77
C ALA A 74 -3.87 -33.38 14.27
N ALA A 75 -4.14 -34.63 14.66
CA ALA A 75 -3.94 -35.06 16.03
C ALA A 75 -2.45 -34.97 16.43
N GLU A 76 -2.17 -34.66 17.70
CA GLU A 76 -0.80 -34.58 18.20
C GLU A 76 -0.10 -35.95 18.06
N GLY A 77 0.96 -36.00 17.24
CA GLY A 77 1.67 -37.24 16.89
C GLY A 77 1.15 -37.99 15.66
N ALA A 78 0.26 -37.39 14.86
CA ALA A 78 -0.18 -37.97 13.59
C ALA A 78 0.98 -38.08 12.58
N PRO A 79 1.05 -39.17 11.79
CA PRO A 79 2.01 -39.30 10.69
C PRO A 79 1.89 -38.17 9.67
N GLU A 80 3.01 -37.75 9.08
CA GLU A 80 3.08 -36.69 8.05
C GLU A 80 2.29 -37.04 6.77
N ASP A 81 2.03 -38.33 6.53
CA ASP A 81 1.30 -38.89 5.39
C ASP A 81 -0.15 -39.31 5.72
N ALA A 82 -0.67 -38.94 6.90
CA ALA A 82 -2.03 -39.26 7.29
C ALA A 82 -3.06 -38.60 6.34
N ALA A 83 -4.08 -39.36 5.95
CA ALA A 83 -5.16 -38.85 5.09
C ALA A 83 -5.92 -37.70 5.80
N PRO A 84 -6.31 -36.63 5.08
CA PRO A 84 -7.04 -35.52 5.67
C PRO A 84 -8.42 -35.98 6.17
N GLU A 85 -8.69 -35.75 7.45
CA GLU A 85 -10.01 -35.97 8.03
C GLU A 85 -10.82 -34.67 8.06
N TYR A 86 -12.12 -34.77 7.79
CA TYR A 86 -13.03 -33.61 7.76
C TYR A 86 -14.11 -33.73 8.84
N LEU A 87 -14.59 -32.60 9.35
CA LEU A 87 -15.76 -32.54 10.23
C LEU A 87 -16.97 -33.09 9.48
N PRO A 88 -17.74 -34.04 10.05
CA PRO A 88 -18.88 -34.63 9.36
C PRO A 88 -19.96 -33.59 9.08
N LEU A 89 -20.71 -33.78 7.99
CA LEU A 89 -21.76 -32.86 7.56
C LEU A 89 -22.74 -32.53 8.68
N ASP A 90 -23.15 -33.51 9.48
CA ASP A 90 -24.10 -33.32 10.59
C ASP A 90 -23.59 -32.33 11.66
N GLU A 91 -22.28 -32.24 11.88
CA GLU A 91 -21.69 -31.28 12.84
C GLU A 91 -21.68 -29.85 12.31
N VAL A 92 -21.53 -29.67 10.99
CA VAL A 92 -21.45 -28.35 10.34
C VAL A 92 -22.75 -27.96 9.62
N LYS A 93 -23.76 -28.83 9.61
CA LYS A 93 -25.04 -28.62 8.89
C LYS A 93 -25.71 -27.31 9.31
N GLY A 94 -25.72 -27.01 10.61
CA GLY A 94 -26.35 -25.80 11.15
C GLY A 94 -25.64 -24.51 10.71
N SER A 95 -24.31 -24.48 10.75
CA SER A 95 -23.54 -23.30 10.34
C SER A 95 -23.59 -23.09 8.82
N ILE A 96 -23.59 -24.18 8.03
CA ILE A 96 -23.79 -24.11 6.59
C ILE A 96 -25.19 -23.58 6.28
N ALA A 97 -26.22 -24.06 6.97
CA ALA A 97 -27.59 -23.60 6.76
C ALA A 97 -27.74 -22.11 7.05
N GLU A 98 -27.13 -21.60 8.13
CA GLU A 98 -27.16 -20.17 8.49
C GLU A 98 -26.41 -19.30 7.47
N LEU A 99 -25.23 -19.74 7.03
CA LEU A 99 -24.45 -19.05 6.01
C LEU A 99 -25.23 -18.97 4.69
N TYR A 100 -25.82 -20.08 4.26
CA TYR A 100 -26.58 -20.16 3.02
C TYR A 100 -27.89 -19.38 3.09
N ALA A 101 -28.58 -19.41 4.23
CA ALA A 101 -29.77 -18.59 4.47
C ALA A 101 -29.44 -17.10 4.39
N THR A 102 -28.30 -16.68 4.96
CA THR A 102 -27.83 -15.28 4.87
C THR A 102 -27.54 -14.88 3.43
N GLU A 103 -26.93 -15.78 2.64
CA GLU A 103 -26.61 -15.49 1.24
C GLU A 103 -27.84 -15.41 0.35
N LEU A 104 -28.80 -16.34 0.50
CA LEU A 104 -30.09 -16.26 -0.20
C LEU A 104 -30.86 -15.00 0.22
N ALA A 105 -30.85 -14.65 1.50
CA ALA A 105 -31.49 -13.44 2.00
C ALA A 105 -30.86 -12.17 1.40
N ARG A 106 -29.54 -12.17 1.25
CA ARG A 106 -28.79 -11.10 0.57
C ARG A 106 -29.18 -11.01 -0.89
N GLN A 107 -29.33 -12.13 -1.58
CA GLN A 107 -29.81 -12.18 -2.96
C GLN A 107 -31.23 -11.62 -3.09
N GLU A 108 -32.13 -11.95 -2.16
CA GLU A 108 -33.48 -11.38 -2.14
C GLU A 108 -33.49 -9.87 -1.83
N ALA A 109 -32.63 -9.41 -0.93
CA ALA A 109 -32.42 -7.98 -0.68
C ALA A 109 -31.88 -7.26 -1.92
N PHE A 110 -30.95 -7.89 -2.65
CA PHE A 110 -30.45 -7.40 -3.94
C PHE A 110 -31.56 -7.32 -4.97
N ASN A 111 -32.37 -8.37 -5.14
CA ASN A 111 -33.49 -8.38 -6.08
C ASN A 111 -34.53 -7.30 -5.74
N ALA A 112 -34.73 -6.99 -4.46
CA ALA A 112 -35.60 -5.91 -4.03
C ALA A 112 -35.03 -4.52 -4.34
N ALA A 113 -33.72 -4.34 -4.17
CA ALA A 113 -33.00 -3.13 -4.56
C ALA A 113 -32.99 -2.95 -6.09
N ASP A 114 -32.76 -4.01 -6.85
CA ASP A 114 -32.75 -4.03 -8.31
C ASP A 114 -34.11 -3.60 -8.89
N LYS A 115 -35.22 -4.05 -8.28
CA LYS A 115 -36.57 -3.58 -8.66
C LYS A 115 -36.76 -2.08 -8.46
N LEU A 116 -36.14 -1.48 -7.43
CA LEU A 116 -36.17 -0.03 -7.24
C LEU A 116 -35.37 0.66 -8.34
N VAL A 117 -34.16 0.17 -8.63
CA VAL A 117 -33.29 0.70 -9.70
C VAL A 117 -33.98 0.62 -11.06
N ALA A 118 -34.63 -0.50 -11.38
CA ALA A 118 -35.42 -0.64 -12.60
C ALA A 118 -36.55 0.41 -12.68
N ARG A 119 -37.24 0.67 -11.56
CA ARG A 119 -38.25 1.74 -11.50
C ARG A 119 -37.68 3.14 -11.63
N LEU A 120 -36.43 3.38 -11.21
CA LEU A 120 -35.74 4.66 -11.39
C LEU A 120 -35.30 4.90 -12.83
N SER A 121 -35.17 3.84 -13.62
CA SER A 121 -34.84 3.95 -15.05
C SER A 121 -36.04 4.37 -15.93
N ASP A 122 -37.25 4.40 -15.37
CA ASP A 122 -38.43 4.91 -16.06
C ASP A 122 -38.37 6.44 -16.17
N GLU A 123 -38.73 6.98 -17.34
CA GLU A 123 -38.70 8.44 -17.61
C GLU A 123 -39.54 9.24 -16.60
N GLY A 124 -38.98 10.35 -16.11
CA GLY A 124 -39.68 11.28 -15.21
C GLY A 124 -39.84 10.79 -13.77
N THR A 125 -39.18 9.70 -13.38
CA THR A 125 -39.17 9.23 -11.99
C THR A 125 -38.12 9.97 -11.14
N VAL A 126 -38.41 10.11 -9.84
CA VAL A 126 -37.52 10.76 -8.89
C VAL A 126 -37.25 9.80 -7.75
N PHE A 127 -35.97 9.64 -7.38
CA PHE A 127 -35.52 8.74 -6.31
C PHE A 127 -36.38 8.77 -5.05
N LYS A 128 -36.66 9.98 -4.57
CA LYS A 128 -37.45 10.18 -3.35
C LYS A 128 -38.86 9.60 -3.46
N ASP A 129 -39.51 9.79 -4.60
CA ASP A 129 -40.90 9.39 -4.79
C ASP A 129 -40.99 7.87 -4.92
N VAL A 130 -40.11 7.26 -5.74
CA VAL A 130 -40.04 5.80 -5.90
C VAL A 130 -39.71 5.10 -4.57
N ALA A 131 -38.78 5.66 -3.78
CA ALA A 131 -38.46 5.13 -2.46
C ALA A 131 -39.65 5.20 -1.48
N VAL A 132 -40.40 6.32 -1.48
CA VAL A 132 -41.59 6.48 -0.64
C VAL A 132 -42.73 5.55 -1.07
N GLU A 133 -42.98 5.41 -2.38
CA GLU A 133 -43.95 4.45 -2.93
C GLU A 133 -43.62 3.01 -2.55
N ALA A 134 -42.33 2.66 -2.53
CA ALA A 134 -41.83 1.36 -2.09
C ALA A 134 -41.85 1.18 -0.56
N GLY A 135 -42.25 2.21 0.21
CA GLY A 135 -42.30 2.18 1.68
C GLY A 135 -40.92 2.19 2.34
N LEU A 136 -39.89 2.66 1.64
CA LEU A 136 -38.51 2.67 2.12
C LEU A 136 -38.19 3.96 2.89
N LYS A 137 -37.37 3.81 3.94
CA LYS A 137 -36.86 4.94 4.70
C LYS A 137 -35.62 5.51 4.00
N ILE A 138 -35.73 6.77 3.58
CA ILE A 138 -34.61 7.52 3.01
C ILE A 138 -33.73 8.05 4.15
N VAL A 139 -32.42 7.83 4.04
CA VAL A 139 -31.40 8.45 4.88
C VAL A 139 -30.84 9.64 4.11
N SER A 140 -31.00 10.84 4.65
CA SER A 140 -30.63 12.11 3.98
C SER A 140 -29.64 12.98 4.75
N ASN A 141 -29.25 12.60 5.96
CA ASN A 141 -28.36 13.38 6.83
C ASN A 141 -26.91 12.86 6.80
N THR A 142 -26.45 12.42 5.64
CA THR A 142 -25.10 11.89 5.43
C THR A 142 -24.11 13.06 5.31
N PRO A 143 -23.10 13.19 6.19
CA PRO A 143 -22.05 14.21 6.03
C PRO A 143 -21.29 14.01 4.70
N ALA A 144 -20.74 15.09 4.13
CA ALA A 144 -19.95 14.99 2.90
C ALA A 144 -18.71 14.10 3.09
N PHE A 145 -18.46 13.19 2.16
CA PHE A 145 -17.37 12.20 2.22
C PHE A 145 -16.68 12.03 0.86
N GLY A 146 -15.40 11.63 0.87
CA GLY A 146 -14.61 11.28 -0.31
C GLY A 146 -14.67 9.78 -0.65
N ALA A 147 -14.11 9.39 -1.79
CA ALA A 147 -14.18 8.02 -2.31
C ALA A 147 -13.60 6.93 -1.38
N THR A 148 -12.68 7.29 -0.49
CA THR A 148 -11.99 6.39 0.45
C THR A 148 -12.46 6.54 1.90
N ASP A 149 -13.36 7.48 2.17
CA ASP A 149 -13.85 7.75 3.51
C ASP A 149 -14.78 6.63 4.00
N ARG A 150 -14.75 6.38 5.32
CA ARG A 150 -15.73 5.51 5.97
C ARG A 150 -17.00 6.32 6.26
N VAL A 151 -18.13 5.89 5.70
CA VAL A 151 -19.42 6.57 5.90
C VAL A 151 -20.07 6.08 7.19
N ARG A 152 -20.33 6.98 8.12
CA ARG A 152 -20.93 6.65 9.42
C ARG A 152 -22.35 6.10 9.24
N GLY A 153 -22.63 4.94 9.84
CA GLY A 153 -23.96 4.31 9.77
C GLY A 153 -24.17 3.44 8.52
N VAL A 154 -23.15 3.33 7.67
CA VAL A 154 -23.10 2.39 6.54
C VAL A 154 -22.23 1.20 6.91
N ASP A 155 -22.63 0.03 6.40
CA ASP A 155 -21.86 -1.21 6.52
C ASP A 155 -20.45 -1.03 5.92
N PRO A 156 -19.38 -1.21 6.72
CA PRO A 156 -18.01 -1.01 6.25
C PRO A 156 -17.55 -2.01 5.19
N SER A 157 -18.27 -3.12 4.97
CA SER A 157 -17.95 -4.05 3.88
C SER A 157 -18.54 -3.64 2.54
N ALA A 158 -19.47 -2.68 2.50
CA ALA A 158 -20.07 -2.20 1.27
C ALA A 158 -19.10 -1.24 0.56
N PRO A 159 -18.93 -1.32 -0.77
CA PRO A 159 -18.17 -0.34 -1.55
C PRO A 159 -18.95 0.98 -1.73
N PHE A 160 -19.64 1.44 -0.68
CA PHE A 160 -20.60 2.55 -0.70
C PHE A 160 -19.97 3.87 -1.10
N ALA A 161 -18.84 4.24 -0.47
CA ALA A 161 -18.19 5.52 -0.74
C ALA A 161 -17.74 5.63 -2.20
N ARG A 162 -17.16 4.55 -2.74
CA ARG A 162 -16.73 4.46 -4.13
C ARG A 162 -17.90 4.47 -5.11
N ALA A 163 -18.97 3.73 -4.82
CA ALA A 163 -20.18 3.72 -5.65
C ALA A 163 -20.84 5.11 -5.71
N ALA A 164 -20.96 5.78 -4.58
CA ALA A 164 -21.48 7.15 -4.49
C ALA A 164 -20.65 8.16 -5.29
N PHE A 165 -19.33 8.00 -5.30
CA PHE A 165 -18.42 8.91 -5.99
C PHE A 165 -18.49 8.80 -7.52
N ASN A 166 -18.78 7.60 -8.01
CA ASN A 166 -18.93 7.30 -9.45
C ASN A 166 -20.23 7.81 -10.07
N LEU A 167 -21.19 8.27 -9.26
CA LEU A 167 -22.46 8.82 -9.76
C LEU A 167 -22.24 10.14 -10.50
N GLU A 168 -23.11 10.50 -11.43
CA GLU A 168 -23.04 11.76 -12.17
C GLU A 168 -24.30 12.60 -11.94
N GLN A 169 -24.17 13.92 -11.98
CA GLN A 169 -25.30 14.83 -11.74
C GLN A 169 -26.11 15.04 -13.03
N ASP A 170 -26.57 13.95 -13.62
CA ASP A 170 -27.44 13.92 -14.80
C ASP A 170 -28.70 13.09 -14.53
N GLU A 171 -29.65 13.12 -15.47
CA GLU A 171 -30.98 12.51 -15.30
C GLU A 171 -30.96 10.99 -15.08
N ASN A 172 -29.93 10.28 -15.59
CA ASN A 172 -29.91 8.82 -15.65
C ASN A 172 -28.82 8.17 -14.78
N HIS A 173 -27.81 8.93 -14.35
CA HIS A 173 -26.65 8.40 -13.59
C HIS A 173 -26.52 9.00 -12.19
N TYR A 174 -27.52 9.76 -11.72
CA TYR A 174 -27.53 10.31 -10.36
C TYR A 174 -27.82 9.27 -9.28
N TYR A 175 -28.13 8.02 -9.63
CA TYR A 175 -28.35 6.94 -8.68
C TYR A 175 -27.50 5.72 -8.99
N SER A 176 -27.21 4.91 -7.96
CA SER A 176 -26.37 3.72 -8.09
C SER A 176 -27.17 2.48 -8.47
N ASP A 177 -26.49 1.50 -9.07
CA ASP A 177 -26.90 0.10 -8.97
C ASP A 177 -26.94 -0.37 -7.51
N PRO A 178 -27.52 -1.54 -7.21
CA PRO A 178 -27.53 -2.07 -5.86
C PRO A 178 -26.11 -2.30 -5.31
N VAL A 179 -25.77 -1.61 -4.22
CA VAL A 179 -24.49 -1.71 -3.55
C VAL A 179 -24.59 -2.73 -2.43
N VAL A 180 -23.96 -3.89 -2.62
CA VAL A 180 -24.06 -5.01 -1.67
C VAL A 180 -23.02 -4.87 -0.55
N GLY A 181 -23.50 -4.67 0.68
CA GLY A 181 -22.75 -4.86 1.92
C GLY A 181 -23.09 -6.20 2.57
N ARG A 182 -22.37 -6.58 3.63
CA ARG A 182 -22.56 -7.81 4.42
C ARG A 182 -23.96 -7.87 5.04
N ASP A 183 -24.40 -6.78 5.66
CA ASP A 183 -25.62 -6.72 6.49
C ASP A 183 -26.77 -5.98 5.78
N PHE A 184 -26.46 -5.19 4.74
CA PHE A 184 -27.42 -4.39 3.99
C PHE A 184 -27.07 -4.33 2.50
N VAL A 185 -28.09 -4.20 1.65
CA VAL A 185 -27.93 -3.74 0.27
C VAL A 185 -28.43 -2.30 0.18
N TYR A 186 -27.73 -1.43 -0.56
CA TYR A 186 -28.06 0.00 -0.66
C TYR A 186 -28.40 0.39 -2.10
N VAL A 187 -29.25 1.41 -2.24
CA VAL A 187 -29.36 2.18 -3.48
C VAL A 187 -29.13 3.64 -3.11
N ILE A 188 -28.17 4.26 -3.78
CA ILE A 188 -27.64 5.59 -3.46
C ILE A 188 -28.17 6.58 -4.50
N SER A 189 -28.44 7.81 -4.10
CA SER A 189 -28.72 8.94 -4.99
C SER A 189 -27.82 10.12 -4.65
N LEU A 190 -27.18 10.68 -5.66
CA LEU A 190 -26.31 11.83 -5.59
C LEU A 190 -27.14 13.10 -5.35
N GLU A 191 -26.89 13.79 -4.24
CA GLU A 191 -27.46 15.10 -3.98
C GLU A 191 -26.55 16.20 -4.54
N LYS A 192 -25.24 16.10 -4.26
CA LYS A 192 -24.27 17.13 -4.65
C LYS A 192 -22.85 16.59 -4.75
N LYS A 193 -22.12 17.00 -5.79
CA LYS A 193 -20.66 16.92 -5.86
C LYS A 193 -20.02 18.23 -5.42
N LEU A 194 -19.04 18.13 -4.53
CA LEU A 194 -18.20 19.24 -4.07
C LEU A 194 -16.83 19.05 -4.75
N PRO A 195 -16.49 19.86 -5.77
CA PRO A 195 -15.28 19.65 -6.54
C PRO A 195 -14.04 19.79 -5.68
N SER A 196 -12.96 19.14 -6.11
CA SER A 196 -11.65 19.35 -5.52
C SER A 196 -11.24 20.81 -5.67
N PHE A 197 -10.76 21.42 -4.60
CA PHE A 197 -10.27 22.78 -4.62
C PHE A 197 -9.05 22.93 -3.73
N LEU A 198 -8.24 23.93 -4.06
CA LEU A 198 -7.10 24.33 -3.24
C LEU A 198 -7.57 25.45 -2.28
N PRO A 199 -7.66 25.19 -0.96
CA PRO A 199 -8.01 26.23 0.00
C PRO A 199 -6.94 27.31 0.02
N ALA A 200 -7.33 28.56 0.30
CA ALA A 200 -6.36 29.65 0.46
C ALA A 200 -5.39 29.36 1.63
N PHE A 201 -4.16 29.86 1.53
CA PHE A 201 -3.11 29.66 2.53
C PHE A 201 -3.59 29.97 3.96
N ASP A 202 -4.34 31.04 4.19
CA ASP A 202 -4.84 31.40 5.52
C ASP A 202 -5.70 30.31 6.18
N ILE A 203 -6.37 29.48 5.38
CA ILE A 203 -7.19 28.36 5.87
C ILE A 203 -6.33 27.17 6.29
N VAL A 204 -5.21 26.94 5.58
CA VAL A 204 -4.30 25.80 5.80
C VAL A 204 -2.96 26.24 6.40
N ARG A 205 -2.88 27.45 6.97
CA ARG A 205 -1.62 28.08 7.38
C ARG A 205 -0.85 27.22 8.38
N ASP A 206 -1.52 26.73 9.41
CA ASP A 206 -0.87 25.95 10.46
C ASP A 206 -0.42 24.58 9.93
N GLU A 207 -1.20 23.95 9.06
CA GLU A 207 -0.81 22.72 8.36
C GLU A 207 0.39 22.95 7.44
N ALA A 208 0.41 24.05 6.70
CA ALA A 208 1.53 24.43 5.84
C ALA A 208 2.81 24.73 6.63
N ILE A 209 2.70 25.35 7.81
CA ILE A 209 3.84 25.57 8.71
C ILE A 209 4.42 24.24 9.18
N GLU A 210 3.57 23.31 9.63
CA GLU A 210 4.05 22.01 10.10
C GLU A 210 4.65 21.17 8.97
N SER A 211 4.00 21.11 7.80
CA SER A 211 4.54 20.41 6.62
C SER A 211 5.87 21.02 6.13
N ALA A 212 5.96 22.34 6.09
CA ALA A 212 7.21 23.03 5.77
C ALA A 212 8.29 22.78 6.83
N ARG A 213 7.94 22.72 8.11
CA ARG A 213 8.89 22.37 9.20
C ARG A 213 9.40 20.95 9.04
N MET A 214 8.52 19.98 8.74
CA MET A 214 8.93 18.60 8.51
C MET A 214 9.89 18.50 7.32
N ALA A 215 9.55 19.14 6.20
CA ALA A 215 10.41 19.17 5.01
C ALA A 215 11.76 19.87 5.26
N ALA A 216 11.75 20.99 6.00
CA ALA A 216 12.96 21.69 6.40
C ALA A 216 13.82 20.85 7.35
N SER A 217 13.19 20.09 8.27
CA SER A 217 13.89 19.21 9.21
C SER A 217 14.60 18.08 8.48
N GLU A 218 13.93 17.46 7.50
CA GLU A 218 14.52 16.40 6.68
C GLU A 218 15.68 16.94 5.83
N THR A 219 15.50 18.11 5.21
CA THR A 219 16.56 18.79 4.45
C THR A 219 17.78 19.07 5.34
N ALA A 220 17.55 19.67 6.51
CA ALA A 220 18.61 19.97 7.47
C ALA A 220 19.30 18.71 8.00
N TYR A 221 18.58 17.58 8.11
CA TYR A 221 19.15 16.29 8.49
C TYR A 221 20.08 15.72 7.43
N VAL A 222 19.66 15.72 6.17
CA VAL A 222 20.49 15.32 5.04
C VAL A 222 21.75 16.19 4.95
N GLU A 223 21.60 17.52 5.02
CA GLU A 223 22.72 18.45 5.01
C GLU A 223 23.67 18.22 6.17
N LYS A 224 23.14 17.97 7.38
CA LYS A 224 23.97 17.73 8.55
C LYS A 224 24.74 16.42 8.45
N ALA A 225 24.10 15.36 7.97
CA ALA A 225 24.75 14.07 7.75
C ALA A 225 25.88 14.18 6.71
N ALA A 226 25.64 14.92 5.61
CA ALA A 226 26.65 15.22 4.60
C ALA A 226 27.81 16.09 5.15
N GLU A 227 27.51 17.10 5.97
CA GLU A 227 28.52 17.93 6.64
C GLU A 227 29.43 17.07 7.55
N ILE A 228 28.83 16.20 8.36
CA ILE A 228 29.57 15.31 9.27
C ILE A 228 30.42 14.32 8.47
N HIS A 229 29.86 13.73 7.40
CA HIS A 229 30.58 12.83 6.51
C HIS A 229 31.82 13.51 5.91
N ALA A 230 31.66 14.69 5.30
CA ALA A 230 32.76 15.45 4.73
C ALA A 230 33.82 15.86 5.79
N ALA A 231 33.38 16.22 6.99
CA ALA A 231 34.28 16.56 8.09
C ALA A 231 35.10 15.34 8.55
N ILE A 232 34.49 14.16 8.63
CA ILE A 232 35.20 12.92 8.97
C ILE A 232 36.20 12.57 7.87
N GLU A 233 35.80 12.68 6.60
CA GLU A 233 36.69 12.40 5.47
C GLU A 233 37.94 13.29 5.50
N ALA A 234 37.78 14.59 5.81
CA ALA A 234 38.90 15.51 5.96
C ALA A 234 39.83 15.14 7.14
N VAL A 235 39.27 14.70 8.27
CA VAL A 235 40.04 14.24 9.43
C VAL A 235 40.82 12.96 9.11
N LEU A 236 40.22 12.01 8.41
CA LEU A 236 40.89 10.79 7.96
C LEU A 236 42.04 11.10 6.98
N LYS A 237 41.82 12.02 6.03
CA LYS A 237 42.88 12.51 5.11
C LYS A 237 44.06 13.17 5.86
N SER A 238 43.83 13.69 7.07
CA SER A 238 44.89 14.24 7.93
C SER A 238 45.67 13.18 8.73
N GLY A 239 45.33 11.89 8.58
CA GLY A 239 46.02 10.76 9.22
C GLY A 239 45.53 10.42 10.63
N LYS A 240 44.40 11.00 11.08
CA LYS A 240 43.76 10.67 12.36
C LYS A 240 42.81 9.49 12.22
N SER A 241 42.47 8.84 13.34
CA SER A 241 41.58 7.68 13.33
C SER A 241 40.12 8.06 13.08
N PHE A 242 39.32 7.10 12.60
CA PHE A 242 37.86 7.26 12.49
C PHE A 242 37.23 7.58 13.85
N ALA A 243 37.73 6.97 14.93
CA ALA A 243 37.25 7.23 16.27
C ALA A 243 37.48 8.69 16.71
N ASP A 244 38.65 9.25 16.40
CA ASP A 244 38.93 10.67 16.66
C ASP A 244 37.98 11.58 15.86
N ALA A 245 37.72 11.23 14.61
CA ALA A 245 36.89 12.01 13.70
C ALA A 245 35.43 12.12 14.18
N VAL A 246 34.84 11.01 14.63
CA VAL A 246 33.43 10.97 15.10
C VAL A 246 33.27 11.45 16.54
N SER A 247 34.32 11.37 17.37
CA SER A 247 34.26 11.80 18.78
C SER A 247 33.86 13.27 18.96
N LYS A 248 34.20 14.13 18.00
CA LYS A 248 33.80 15.56 17.96
C LYS A 248 32.27 15.74 18.02
N TYR A 249 31.53 14.78 17.51
CA TYR A 249 30.07 14.80 17.42
C TYR A 249 29.40 13.95 18.49
N ASN A 250 30.17 13.38 19.43
CA ASN A 250 29.69 12.49 20.48
C ASN A 250 28.84 11.33 19.93
N LEU A 251 29.33 10.72 18.84
CA LEU A 251 28.68 9.61 18.16
C LEU A 251 29.22 8.26 18.67
N ASP A 252 28.31 7.31 18.88
CA ASP A 252 28.65 5.96 19.32
C ASP A 252 29.19 5.12 18.15
N ILE A 253 30.32 4.45 18.38
CA ILE A 253 30.97 3.62 17.36
C ILE A 253 30.59 2.17 17.59
N SER A 254 30.05 1.55 16.55
CA SER A 254 29.83 0.11 16.47
C SER A 254 30.85 -0.51 15.52
N THR A 255 31.46 -1.62 15.94
CA THR A 255 32.36 -2.42 15.12
C THR A 255 31.67 -3.73 14.78
N THR A 256 31.54 -4.02 13.48
CA THR A 256 30.95 -5.26 13.00
C THR A 256 31.91 -6.43 13.24
N GLU A 257 31.37 -7.64 13.33
CA GLU A 257 32.16 -8.84 13.09
C GLU A 257 32.64 -8.89 11.62
N PRO A 258 33.67 -9.70 11.29
CA PRO A 258 34.06 -9.92 9.89
C PRO A 258 32.92 -10.52 9.07
N PHE A 259 32.79 -10.09 7.82
CA PHE A 259 31.72 -10.52 6.92
C PHE A 259 32.18 -10.61 5.47
N ASP A 260 31.42 -11.33 4.66
CA ASP A 260 31.59 -11.43 3.21
C ASP A 260 30.21 -11.60 2.53
N ILE A 261 30.18 -11.72 1.20
CA ILE A 261 28.92 -11.84 0.46
C ILE A 261 28.11 -13.10 0.81
N SER A 262 28.73 -14.11 1.42
CA SER A 262 28.11 -15.38 1.80
C SER A 262 27.70 -15.44 3.28
N THR A 263 28.33 -14.62 4.12
CA THR A 263 28.09 -14.57 5.57
C THR A 263 27.40 -13.26 5.93
N PRO A 264 26.09 -13.26 6.21
CA PRO A 264 25.37 -12.04 6.55
C PRO A 264 25.83 -11.46 7.89
N LEU A 265 25.83 -10.13 7.98
CA LEU A 265 25.96 -9.43 9.26
C LEU A 265 24.64 -9.48 10.03
N GLU A 266 24.69 -9.92 11.29
CA GLU A 266 23.54 -9.91 12.20
C GLU A 266 23.31 -8.56 12.90
N ASP A 267 24.19 -7.57 12.65
CA ASP A 267 24.02 -6.19 13.08
C ASP A 267 22.68 -5.59 12.60
N GLU A 268 22.17 -4.61 13.35
CA GLU A 268 20.93 -3.87 13.03
C GLU A 268 20.90 -3.34 11.59
N PHE A 269 22.06 -2.88 11.09
CA PHE A 269 22.23 -2.35 9.74
C PHE A 269 23.11 -3.25 8.85
N GLY A 270 23.15 -4.55 9.16
CA GLY A 270 24.06 -5.50 8.53
C GLY A 270 23.95 -5.50 7.00
N ARG A 271 22.73 -5.51 6.46
CA ARG A 271 22.49 -5.52 5.00
C ARG A 271 22.99 -4.26 4.31
N GLU A 272 22.64 -3.10 4.86
CA GLU A 272 22.97 -1.79 4.34
C GLU A 272 24.49 -1.56 4.37
N ILE A 273 25.13 -1.92 5.48
CA ILE A 273 26.59 -1.84 5.63
C ILE A 273 27.28 -2.80 4.66
N MET A 274 26.84 -4.06 4.57
CA MET A 274 27.42 -5.03 3.64
C MET A 274 27.37 -4.48 2.21
N GLY A 275 26.19 -4.07 1.74
CA GLY A 275 26.01 -3.58 0.38
C GLY A 275 26.84 -2.34 0.05
N ALA A 276 26.89 -1.37 0.98
CA ALA A 276 27.61 -0.12 0.76
C ALA A 276 29.13 -0.28 0.84
N THR A 277 29.65 -1.22 1.63
CA THR A 277 31.10 -1.36 1.87
C THR A 277 31.83 -2.19 0.81
N VAL A 278 31.15 -3.04 0.02
CA VAL A 278 31.79 -3.98 -0.93
C VAL A 278 32.76 -3.30 -1.90
N GLN A 279 32.46 -2.07 -2.30
CA GLN A 279 33.24 -1.32 -3.30
C GLN A 279 34.43 -0.55 -2.71
N TYR A 280 34.58 -0.52 -1.38
CA TYR A 280 35.59 0.28 -0.69
C TYR A 280 36.74 -0.59 -0.16
N ASP A 281 37.93 -0.03 -0.17
CA ASP A 281 39.16 -0.62 0.37
C ASP A 281 39.40 -0.23 1.83
N ALA A 282 40.26 -0.99 2.50
CA ALA A 282 40.69 -0.69 3.87
C ALA A 282 41.25 0.73 3.97
N GLY A 283 40.82 1.48 4.99
CA GLY A 283 41.20 2.86 5.18
C GLY A 283 40.26 3.89 4.54
N GLN A 284 39.22 3.46 3.84
CA GLN A 284 38.27 4.37 3.19
C GLN A 284 37.02 4.61 4.02
N LEU A 285 36.53 5.85 3.96
CA LEU A 285 35.19 6.20 4.40
C LEU A 285 34.21 5.85 3.27
N VAL A 286 33.17 5.12 3.61
CA VAL A 286 32.07 4.76 2.70
C VAL A 286 31.19 5.99 2.49
N ASP A 287 30.55 6.11 1.33
CA ASP A 287 29.52 7.13 1.12
C ASP A 287 28.40 7.02 2.16
N LEU A 288 27.65 8.11 2.34
CA LEU A 288 26.59 8.16 3.33
C LEU A 288 25.55 7.07 3.07
N ILE A 289 25.37 6.17 4.02
CA ILE A 289 24.46 5.02 3.87
C ILE A 289 23.09 5.45 4.36
N SER A 290 22.09 5.45 3.48
CA SER A 290 20.70 5.73 3.84
C SER A 290 20.02 4.49 4.41
N THR A 291 19.35 4.63 5.54
CA THR A 291 18.41 3.63 6.09
C THR A 291 17.00 4.22 6.11
N PRO A 292 15.94 3.46 6.46
CA PRO A 292 14.58 4.00 6.57
C PRO A 292 14.43 5.13 7.59
N ASN A 293 15.26 5.16 8.63
CA ASN A 293 15.10 6.07 9.76
C ASN A 293 16.28 7.03 9.96
N GLU A 294 17.48 6.67 9.50
CA GLU A 294 18.69 7.45 9.75
C GLU A 294 19.81 7.23 8.71
N PHE A 295 20.84 8.07 8.77
CA PHE A 295 22.05 7.92 7.98
C PHE A 295 23.16 7.27 8.80
N LEU A 296 23.92 6.38 8.14
CA LEU A 296 25.10 5.75 8.74
C LEU A 296 26.39 6.25 8.08
N LEU A 297 27.41 6.37 8.92
CA LEU A 297 28.78 6.66 8.53
C LEU A 297 29.60 5.39 8.77
N ALA A 298 30.13 4.80 7.70
CA ALA A 298 30.92 3.59 7.77
C ALA A 298 32.35 3.83 7.28
N TYR A 299 33.31 3.19 7.95
CA TYR A 299 34.72 3.22 7.61
C TYR A 299 35.23 1.79 7.55
N VAL A 300 35.92 1.44 6.46
CA VAL A 300 36.46 0.09 6.26
C VAL A 300 37.74 -0.04 7.07
N ALA A 301 37.65 -0.61 8.28
CA ALA A 301 38.78 -0.77 9.19
C ALA A 301 39.85 -1.73 8.64
N SER A 302 39.41 -2.84 8.05
CA SER A 302 40.26 -3.84 7.43
C SER A 302 39.53 -4.50 6.27
N ARG A 303 40.27 -4.89 5.25
CA ARG A 303 39.78 -5.69 4.13
C ARG A 303 40.82 -6.76 3.83
N GLU A 304 40.44 -8.01 3.97
CA GLU A 304 41.26 -9.13 3.55
C GLU A 304 40.91 -9.50 2.12
N LYS A 305 41.92 -9.61 1.26
CA LYS A 305 41.69 -10.10 -0.09
C LYS A 305 41.31 -11.58 0.00
N ALA A 306 40.21 -11.94 -0.64
CA ALA A 306 39.84 -13.33 -0.79
C ALA A 306 40.99 -14.10 -1.45
N ASP A 307 41.29 -15.30 -0.95
CA ASP A 307 42.18 -16.23 -1.64
C ASP A 307 41.44 -16.77 -2.87
N GLU A 308 41.58 -16.04 -3.97
CA GLU A 308 40.98 -16.39 -5.26
C GLU A 308 41.33 -17.82 -5.68
N ALA A 309 42.54 -18.29 -5.40
CA ALA A 309 42.97 -19.63 -5.79
C ALA A 309 42.25 -20.74 -5.02
N ALA A 310 41.89 -20.48 -3.76
CA ALA A 310 41.12 -21.38 -2.92
C ALA A 310 39.59 -21.26 -3.17
N ALA A 311 39.09 -20.05 -3.43
CA ALA A 311 37.66 -19.76 -3.52
C ALA A 311 37.05 -19.92 -4.93
N LEU A 312 37.78 -19.56 -6.00
CA LEU A 312 37.27 -19.68 -7.38
C LEU A 312 36.81 -21.10 -7.73
N PRO A 313 37.53 -22.18 -7.37
CA PRO A 313 37.11 -23.53 -7.75
C PRO A 313 35.70 -23.89 -7.28
N ALA A 314 35.31 -23.47 -6.07
CA ALA A 314 33.98 -23.71 -5.50
C ALA A 314 32.90 -22.79 -6.10
N LEU A 315 33.26 -21.56 -6.49
CA LEU A 315 32.35 -20.57 -7.05
C LEU A 315 32.25 -20.62 -8.59
N ARG A 316 33.12 -21.37 -9.27
CA ARG A 316 33.23 -21.34 -10.74
C ARG A 316 31.94 -21.77 -11.42
N GLU A 317 31.26 -22.81 -10.93
CA GLU A 317 30.03 -23.29 -11.57
C GLU A 317 28.89 -22.29 -11.37
N SER A 318 28.70 -21.77 -10.16
CA SER A 318 27.66 -20.77 -9.89
C SER A 318 27.91 -19.45 -10.63
N LEU A 319 29.16 -18.99 -10.72
CA LEU A 319 29.54 -17.82 -11.52
C LEU A 319 29.32 -18.08 -13.01
N ALA A 320 29.68 -19.25 -13.53
CA ALA A 320 29.47 -19.61 -14.93
C ALA A 320 27.98 -19.73 -15.28
N GLU A 321 27.16 -20.21 -14.34
CA GLU A 321 25.70 -20.27 -14.48
C GLU A 321 25.09 -18.87 -14.42
N SER A 322 25.50 -18.02 -13.47
CA SER A 322 25.05 -16.63 -13.39
C SER A 322 25.38 -15.85 -14.67
N ILE A 323 26.60 -15.96 -15.18
CA ILE A 323 27.01 -15.31 -16.43
C ILE A 323 26.24 -15.88 -17.63
N ARG A 324 25.97 -17.20 -17.66
CA ARG A 324 25.14 -17.82 -18.70
C ARG A 324 23.71 -17.28 -18.67
N ASN A 325 23.13 -17.18 -17.49
CA ASN A 325 21.77 -16.67 -17.29
C ASN A 325 21.69 -15.20 -17.70
N GLU A 326 22.62 -14.36 -17.25
CA GLU A 326 22.71 -12.94 -17.64
C GLU A 326 22.82 -12.78 -19.17
N LYS A 327 23.69 -13.55 -19.82
CA LYS A 327 23.83 -13.54 -21.29
C LYS A 327 22.56 -14.02 -22.00
N SER A 328 21.92 -15.07 -21.48
CA SER A 328 20.67 -15.58 -22.03
C SER A 328 19.57 -14.53 -21.92
N SER A 329 19.43 -13.86 -20.78
CA SER A 329 18.46 -12.78 -20.57
C SER A 329 18.71 -11.60 -21.52
N ARG A 330 19.96 -11.17 -21.70
CA ARG A 330 20.30 -10.14 -22.68
C ARG A 330 19.99 -10.56 -24.11
N LEU A 331 20.27 -11.80 -24.48
CA LEU A 331 19.97 -12.33 -25.82
C LEU A 331 18.47 -12.41 -26.07
N VAL A 332 17.69 -12.84 -25.08
CA VAL A 332 16.23 -12.88 -25.15
C VAL A 332 15.66 -11.47 -25.29
N ALA A 333 16.15 -10.51 -24.51
CA ALA A 333 15.73 -9.11 -24.63
C ALA A 333 16.04 -8.53 -26.02
N ALA A 334 17.26 -8.71 -26.52
CA ALA A 334 17.65 -8.25 -27.85
C ALA A 334 16.88 -8.98 -28.97
N TRP A 335 16.57 -10.26 -28.80
CA TRP A 335 15.74 -11.01 -29.73
C TRP A 335 14.30 -10.53 -29.73
N GLN A 336 13.72 -10.29 -28.55
CA GLN A 336 12.39 -9.72 -28.39
C GLN A 336 12.31 -8.34 -29.05
N GLU A 337 13.29 -7.47 -28.82
CA GLU A 337 13.41 -6.17 -29.48
C GLU A 337 13.50 -6.33 -31.00
N SER A 338 14.30 -7.27 -31.51
CA SER A 338 14.39 -7.52 -32.96
C SER A 338 13.07 -8.03 -33.56
N LEU A 339 12.31 -8.85 -32.83
CA LEU A 339 11.00 -9.33 -33.26
C LEU A 339 9.95 -8.22 -33.27
N LEU A 340 10.00 -7.31 -32.30
CA LEU A 340 9.13 -6.13 -32.26
C LEU A 340 9.42 -5.20 -33.45
N ILE A 341 10.70 -4.97 -33.76
CA ILE A 341 11.13 -4.20 -34.94
C ILE A 341 10.70 -4.87 -36.25
N GLU A 342 10.89 -6.19 -36.40
CA GLU A 342 10.50 -6.93 -37.62
C GLU A 342 8.98 -6.98 -37.80
N ALA A 343 8.23 -7.04 -36.69
CA ALA A 343 6.77 -7.05 -36.70
C ALA A 343 6.14 -5.66 -36.84
N ASP A 344 6.94 -4.60 -37.00
CA ASP A 344 6.50 -3.19 -37.08
C ASP A 344 5.61 -2.79 -35.89
N PHE A 345 5.98 -3.28 -34.70
CA PHE A 345 5.23 -3.04 -33.48
C PHE A 345 5.67 -1.70 -32.87
N GLU A 346 4.81 -0.68 -32.98
CA GLU A 346 5.04 0.63 -32.35
C GLU A 346 4.68 0.59 -30.86
N ASP A 347 5.65 0.91 -30.00
CA ASP A 347 5.41 1.12 -28.57
C ASP A 347 4.83 2.53 -28.35
N LEU A 348 3.50 2.61 -28.34
CA LEU A 348 2.75 3.86 -28.11
C LEU A 348 2.86 4.39 -26.66
N THR A 349 3.56 3.70 -25.76
CA THR A 349 3.81 4.18 -24.39
C THR A 349 5.08 5.02 -24.26
N ALA A 350 6.05 4.84 -25.17
CA ALA A 350 7.30 5.62 -25.20
C ALA A 350 7.10 7.05 -25.75
N GLU A 351 6.17 7.27 -26.69
CA GLU A 351 5.87 8.61 -27.24
C GLU A 351 5.22 9.56 -26.21
N ALA A 352 4.68 9.04 -25.11
CA ALA A 352 4.06 9.86 -24.06
C ALA A 352 5.10 10.58 -23.17
N GLU A 353 6.32 10.04 -23.03
CA GLU A 353 7.36 10.65 -22.18
C GLU A 353 8.13 11.77 -22.91
N ASP A 354 8.29 11.70 -24.24
CA ASP A 354 9.01 12.73 -25.01
C ASP A 354 8.16 13.98 -25.32
N ASN A 355 6.83 13.88 -25.25
CA ASN A 355 5.92 15.03 -25.48
C ASN A 355 5.59 15.86 -24.22
N GLU A 356 6.13 15.51 -23.05
CA GLU A 356 5.97 16.28 -21.80
C GLU A 356 7.24 17.00 -21.31
N SER A 357 8.28 17.14 -22.16
CA SER A 357 9.51 17.89 -21.81
C SER A 357 9.61 19.31 -22.40
#